data_AF-A0A957UPB6-F1
#
_entry.id   AF-A0A957UPB6-F1
#
_cell.length_a   1.000
_cell.length_b   1.000
_cell.length_c   1.000
_cell.angle_alpha   90.00
_cell.angle_beta   90.00
_cell.angle_gamma   90.00
#
_symmetry.space_group_name_H-M   'P 1'
#
loop_
_entity.id
_entity.type
_entity.pdbx_description
1 polymer ?
#
loop_
_entity_poly.entity_id
_entity_poly.type
_entity_poly.pdbx_seq_one_letter_code
_entity_poly.pdbx_strand_id
1 'polypeptide(L)'
;MNESYEFQGKTVDDAIAEGLIKLGLSREQVDIEVIHKGSRGIFGLGSEPARVRLSERIAQAAEEQSAAAPPQSTAASPPSPMPSDVAPHGNQADAQPPVANSDVDAQSSEVPDDGSNDSANIEAADIDDDLLDGDLLDGDVSDDGLLAFSQDLLQKMVSLMGYEADVLASWQEPEPGEHERCLMLDVQGNGLGTLIGRRGETLS
;
A
#
# COMPACT_ATOMS: atom_id res chain seq x y z
N MET A 1 9.55 -11.27 32.22
CA MET A 1 9.16 -10.22 31.25
C MET A 1 9.25 -10.86 29.87
N ASN A 2 8.22 -10.76 29.04
CA ASN A 2 8.36 -11.11 27.63
C ASN A 2 9.06 -9.92 26.97
N GLU A 3 10.25 -10.13 26.41
CA GLU A 3 10.90 -9.12 25.59
C GLU A 3 10.22 -9.10 24.22
N SER A 4 9.83 -7.91 23.79
CA SER A 4 9.24 -7.67 22.48
C SER A 4 10.08 -6.63 21.74
N TYR A 5 10.34 -6.89 20.47
CA TYR A 5 11.19 -6.08 19.62
C TYR A 5 10.43 -5.68 18.36
N GLU A 6 10.49 -4.40 18.02
CA GLU A 6 9.81 -3.86 16.83
C GLU A 6 10.78 -3.72 15.67
N PHE A 7 10.37 -4.23 14.51
CA PHE A 7 11.14 -4.21 13.28
C PHE A 7 10.32 -3.58 12.15
N GLN A 8 11.01 -2.90 11.25
CA GLN A 8 10.39 -2.18 10.14
C GLN A 8 11.01 -2.65 8.83
N GLY A 9 10.21 -2.73 7.78
CA GLY A 9 10.64 -3.21 6.47
C GLY A 9 9.80 -2.61 5.34
N LYS A 10 10.21 -2.84 4.09
CA LYS A 10 9.46 -2.37 2.91
C LYS A 10 8.13 -3.11 2.75
N THR A 11 8.07 -4.33 3.25
CA THR A 11 6.88 -5.20 3.31
C THR A 11 6.85 -5.89 4.67
N VAL A 12 5.69 -6.45 5.02
CA VAL A 12 5.53 -7.24 6.25
C VAL A 12 6.54 -8.39 6.29
N ASP A 13 6.69 -9.13 5.19
CA ASP A 13 7.65 -10.22 5.10
C ASP A 13 9.10 -9.76 5.26
N ASP A 14 9.49 -8.61 4.68
CA ASP A 14 10.83 -8.03 4.88
C ASP A 14 11.07 -7.69 6.36
N ALA A 15 10.07 -7.08 7.02
CA ALA A 15 10.18 -6.71 8.42
C ALA A 15 10.27 -7.94 9.35
N ILE A 16 9.53 -9.01 9.04
CA ILE A 16 9.61 -10.29 9.75
C ILE A 16 10.97 -10.93 9.52
N ALA A 17 11.45 -10.99 8.28
CA ALA A 17 12.74 -11.60 7.95
C ALA A 17 13.89 -10.87 8.67
N GLU A 18 13.90 -9.53 8.66
CA GLU A 18 14.89 -8.74 9.40
C GLU A 18 14.83 -9.00 10.91
N GLY A 19 13.62 -9.09 11.48
CA GLY A 19 13.42 -9.39 12.89
C GLY A 19 13.94 -10.77 13.28
N LEU A 20 13.63 -11.80 12.48
CA LEU A 20 14.12 -13.17 12.69
C LEU A 20 15.65 -13.25 12.60
N ILE A 21 16.27 -12.53 11.64
CA ILE A 21 17.73 -12.48 11.50
C ILE A 21 18.37 -11.78 12.71
N LYS A 22 17.80 -10.66 13.17
CA LYS A 22 18.32 -9.89 14.32
C LYS A 22 18.19 -10.64 15.64
N LEU A 23 17.11 -11.40 15.82
CA LEU A 23 16.88 -12.21 17.02
C LEU A 23 17.57 -13.58 16.94
N GLY A 24 17.93 -14.04 15.74
CA GLY A 24 18.53 -15.37 15.54
C GLY A 24 17.55 -16.52 15.84
N LEU A 25 16.25 -16.25 15.83
CA LEU A 25 15.18 -17.20 16.14
C LEU A 25 14.43 -17.61 14.88
N SER A 26 13.78 -18.77 14.92
CA SER A 26 12.88 -19.21 13.84
C SER A 26 11.46 -18.68 14.05
N ARG A 27 10.66 -18.63 12.96
CA ARG A 27 9.26 -18.17 12.98
C ARG A 27 8.37 -18.91 14.00
N GLU A 28 8.75 -20.13 14.39
CA GLU A 28 7.99 -20.95 15.34
C GLU A 28 8.28 -20.57 16.80
N GLN A 29 9.42 -19.93 17.05
CA GLN A 29 9.92 -19.52 18.37
C GLN A 29 9.60 -18.06 18.71
N VAL A 30 8.94 -17.34 17.80
CA VAL A 30 8.53 -15.95 18.01
C VAL A 30 7.05 -15.80 17.74
N ASP A 31 6.41 -14.92 18.50
CA ASP A 31 5.06 -14.45 18.25
C ASP A 31 5.16 -13.17 17.41
N ILE A 32 4.45 -13.15 16.27
CA ILE A 32 4.53 -12.07 15.27
C ILE A 32 3.22 -11.30 15.29
N GLU A 33 3.29 -10.05 15.73
CA GLU A 33 2.17 -9.11 15.71
C GLU A 33 2.44 -8.07 14.62
N VAL A 34 1.53 -7.96 13.64
CA VAL A 34 1.64 -6.95 12.58
C VAL A 34 1.00 -5.66 13.08
N ILE A 35 1.82 -4.68 13.44
CA ILE A 35 1.35 -3.35 13.88
C ILE A 35 0.91 -2.55 12.66
N HIS A 36 1.69 -2.59 11.57
CA HIS A 36 1.41 -1.87 10.34
C HIS A 36 1.78 -2.71 9.13
N LYS A 37 0.82 -2.91 8.21
CA LYS A 37 1.06 -3.71 6.98
C LYS A 37 1.96 -3.00 5.96
N GLY A 38 2.18 -1.70 6.12
CA GLY A 38 2.82 -0.85 5.11
C GLY A 38 1.88 -0.59 3.93
N SER A 39 2.06 0.55 3.29
CA SER A 39 1.26 0.94 2.12
C SER A 39 2.17 1.07 0.91
N ARG A 40 1.74 0.50 -0.22
CA ARG A 40 2.45 0.66 -1.49
C ARG A 40 1.81 1.81 -2.24
N GLY A 41 2.36 3.00 -2.05
CA GLY A 41 1.90 4.22 -2.71
C GLY A 41 2.08 4.16 -4.24
N ILE A 42 1.49 5.12 -4.94
CA ILE A 42 1.55 5.22 -6.40
C ILE A 42 2.99 5.51 -6.84
N PHE A 43 3.56 4.68 -7.73
CA PHE A 43 4.92 4.82 -8.27
C PHE A 43 6.06 5.01 -7.26
N GLY A 44 5.87 4.62 -5.99
CA GLY A 44 6.88 4.78 -4.92
C GLY A 44 6.84 6.12 -4.19
N LEU A 45 5.87 7.00 -4.47
CA LEU A 45 5.58 8.16 -3.64
C LEU A 45 4.62 7.78 -2.52
N GLY A 46 4.96 8.17 -1.29
CA GLY A 46 4.11 7.93 -0.11
C GLY A 46 4.07 6.48 0.36
N SER A 47 5.07 5.64 0.04
CA SER A 47 5.11 4.28 0.58
C SER A 47 5.44 4.31 2.07
N GLU A 48 4.54 3.78 2.89
CA GLU A 48 4.77 3.67 4.32
C GLU A 48 5.38 2.30 4.66
N PRO A 49 6.45 2.24 5.48
CA PRO A 49 7.06 0.97 5.85
C PRO A 49 6.10 0.10 6.66
N ALA A 50 6.24 -1.21 6.47
CA ALA A 50 5.59 -2.19 7.34
C ALA A 50 6.30 -2.22 8.70
N ARG A 51 5.53 -2.40 9.77
CA ARG A 51 6.03 -2.52 11.14
C ARG A 51 5.46 -3.78 11.78
N VAL A 52 6.34 -4.58 12.37
CA VAL A 52 5.99 -5.83 13.05
C VAL A 52 6.66 -5.87 14.42
N ARG A 53 5.96 -6.40 15.41
CA ARG A 53 6.49 -6.69 16.73
C ARG A 53 6.72 -8.18 16.85
N LEU A 54 7.93 -8.56 17.21
CA LEU A 54 8.32 -9.95 17.48
C LEU A 54 8.54 -10.11 18.98
N SER A 55 7.88 -11.10 19.58
CA SER A 55 8.05 -11.46 20.98
C SER A 55 8.57 -12.88 21.09
N GLU A 56 9.53 -13.15 21.98
CA GLU A 56 10.02 -14.53 22.15
C GLU A 56 8.91 -15.42 22.72
N ARG A 57 8.62 -16.53 22.03
CA ARG A 57 7.72 -17.56 22.53
C ARG A 57 8.48 -18.41 23.53
N ILE A 58 8.54 -17.92 24.78
CA ILE A 58 8.99 -18.73 25.90
C ILE A 58 7.96 -19.84 26.09
N ALA A 59 8.36 -21.07 25.79
CA ALA A 59 7.59 -22.25 26.11
C ALA A 59 7.30 -22.24 27.63
N GLN A 60 6.07 -21.92 28.01
CA GLN A 60 5.50 -22.55 29.20
C GLN A 60 5.43 -24.04 28.87
N ALA A 61 6.48 -24.76 29.26
CA ALA A 61 6.57 -26.20 29.07
C ALA A 61 5.65 -26.90 30.08
N ALA A 62 4.61 -27.53 29.52
CA ALA A 62 4.00 -28.80 29.91
C ALA A 62 3.33 -28.93 31.28
N GLU A 63 1.99 -29.04 31.25
CA GLU A 63 1.16 -30.24 31.52
C GLU A 63 -0.17 -29.93 30.80
N GLU A 64 -0.58 -30.55 29.69
CA GLU A 64 -1.18 -31.88 29.59
C GLU A 64 -1.03 -32.46 28.17
N GLN A 65 0.06 -33.18 27.92
CA GLN A 65 0.03 -34.34 27.02
C GLN A 65 0.67 -35.50 27.77
N SER A 66 -0.18 -36.41 28.29
CA SER A 66 -0.03 -37.88 28.17
C SER A 66 -0.49 -38.66 29.41
N ALA A 67 -1.73 -39.18 29.35
CA ALA A 67 -2.15 -40.50 29.83
C ALA A 67 -3.56 -40.76 29.22
N ALA A 68 -3.89 -41.77 28.43
CA ALA A 68 -3.27 -43.02 28.01
C ALA A 68 -3.93 -43.41 26.65
N ALA A 69 -3.18 -43.67 25.58
CA ALA A 69 -2.66 -44.97 25.12
C ALA A 69 -3.68 -45.85 24.31
N PRO A 70 -3.20 -46.62 23.30
CA PRO A 70 -3.84 -46.95 22.00
C PRO A 70 -4.38 -48.41 21.97
N PRO A 71 -4.55 -49.16 20.84
CA PRO A 71 -4.71 -48.88 19.39
C PRO A 71 -5.96 -49.58 18.79
N GLN A 72 -6.54 -49.10 17.67
CA GLN A 72 -7.15 -50.00 16.67
C GLN A 72 -6.88 -49.51 15.25
N SER A 73 -5.91 -50.18 14.64
CA SER A 73 -5.77 -50.34 13.20
C SER A 73 -6.64 -51.52 12.77
N THR A 74 -7.56 -51.29 11.85
CA THR A 74 -7.90 -52.25 10.79
C THR A 74 -7.87 -51.43 9.50
N ALA A 75 -6.80 -51.57 8.73
CA ALA A 75 -6.71 -52.49 7.59
C ALA A 75 -7.48 -51.92 6.39
N ALA A 76 -6.91 -51.75 5.20
CA ALA A 76 -5.69 -52.28 4.59
C ALA A 76 -5.54 -51.49 3.27
N SER A 77 -4.42 -50.79 3.02
CA SER A 77 -3.21 -51.30 2.34
C SER A 77 -3.10 -50.70 0.93
N PRO A 78 -1.93 -50.77 0.26
CA PRO A 78 -0.69 -50.09 0.57
C PRO A 78 -0.04 -49.48 -0.72
N PRO A 79 1.16 -48.85 -0.63
CA PRO A 79 1.74 -48.02 -1.70
C PRO A 79 2.87 -48.67 -2.51
N SER A 80 3.12 -48.06 -3.69
CA SER A 80 4.40 -47.95 -4.47
C SER A 80 4.97 -49.23 -5.13
N PRO A 81 5.78 -49.17 -6.23
CA PRO A 81 6.77 -48.11 -6.56
C PRO A 81 6.95 -47.71 -8.05
N MET A 82 7.71 -46.63 -8.27
CA MET A 82 8.28 -46.16 -9.56
C MET A 82 9.38 -47.13 -10.07
N PRO A 83 9.82 -47.14 -11.35
CA PRO A 83 10.82 -46.16 -11.83
C PRO A 83 10.90 -45.86 -13.36
N SER A 84 11.54 -44.72 -13.67
CA SER A 84 12.51 -44.40 -14.76
C SER A 84 12.36 -44.92 -16.20
N ASP A 85 12.36 -43.99 -17.17
CA ASP A 85 13.31 -43.91 -18.32
C ASP A 85 13.10 -42.56 -19.05
N VAL A 86 13.99 -41.56 -18.95
CA VAL A 86 15.15 -41.22 -19.83
C VAL A 86 14.82 -40.98 -21.33
N ALA A 87 14.56 -39.70 -21.66
CA ALA A 87 14.96 -38.95 -22.88
C ALA A 87 14.44 -39.40 -24.29
N PRO A 88 14.69 -38.70 -25.44
CA PRO A 88 15.03 -37.29 -25.72
C PRO A 88 14.25 -36.66 -26.93
N HIS A 89 14.50 -35.37 -27.22
CA HIS A 89 14.18 -34.62 -28.46
C HIS A 89 12.69 -34.38 -28.78
N GLY A 90 12.21 -33.22 -29.23
CA GLY A 90 12.83 -32.01 -29.73
C GLY A 90 11.76 -31.28 -30.56
N ASN A 91 11.70 -29.97 -30.48
CA ASN A 91 11.36 -29.15 -31.65
C ASN A 91 11.84 -27.72 -31.40
N GLN A 92 12.99 -27.42 -32.00
CA GLN A 92 13.36 -26.08 -32.40
C GLN A 92 12.63 -25.71 -33.70
N ALA A 93 12.80 -24.44 -34.06
CA ALA A 93 12.59 -23.84 -35.38
C ALA A 93 11.17 -23.28 -35.58
N ASP A 94 10.97 -22.03 -35.98
CA ASP A 94 11.90 -20.98 -36.38
C ASP A 94 11.09 -19.69 -36.58
N ALA A 95 11.77 -18.62 -37.01
CA ALA A 95 11.23 -17.41 -37.64
C ALA A 95 10.95 -16.19 -36.73
N GLN A 96 12.05 -15.56 -36.34
CA GLN A 96 12.18 -14.12 -36.55
C GLN A 96 12.51 -13.85 -38.03
N PRO A 97 12.04 -12.74 -38.62
CA PRO A 97 13.00 -11.90 -39.34
C PRO A 97 12.97 -10.41 -38.94
N PRO A 98 14.00 -9.65 -39.35
CA PRO A 98 14.40 -8.38 -38.76
C PRO A 98 14.03 -7.18 -39.66
N VAL A 99 13.93 -5.98 -39.10
CA VAL A 99 14.48 -4.78 -39.77
C VAL A 99 15.10 -3.86 -38.73
N ALA A 100 16.38 -3.56 -38.93
CA ALA A 100 17.08 -2.44 -38.34
C ALA A 100 16.74 -1.14 -39.10
N ASN A 101 16.95 0.01 -38.45
CA ASN A 101 17.76 1.15 -38.89
C ASN A 101 17.45 2.31 -37.92
N SER A 102 18.34 2.65 -37.00
CA SER A 102 19.51 3.55 -37.16
C SER A 102 19.15 5.03 -37.30
N ASP A 103 19.60 5.76 -36.29
CA ASP A 103 20.19 7.11 -36.32
C ASP A 103 19.33 8.28 -36.82
N VAL A 104 19.12 9.29 -35.96
CA VAL A 104 19.83 10.57 -36.11
C VAL A 104 19.78 11.43 -34.85
N ASP A 105 20.97 11.93 -34.57
CA ASP A 105 21.43 12.97 -33.67
C ASP A 105 20.75 14.34 -33.90
N ALA A 106 20.89 15.18 -32.88
CA ALA A 106 21.14 16.63 -32.96
C ALA A 106 20.01 17.63 -32.63
N GLN A 107 20.46 18.60 -31.80
CA GLN A 107 19.99 19.97 -31.59
C GLN A 107 19.00 20.14 -30.43
N SER A 108 19.44 20.52 -29.22
CA SER A 108 20.10 21.79 -28.84
C SER A 108 19.30 23.01 -29.28
N SER A 109 18.50 23.54 -28.36
CA SER A 109 18.20 24.97 -28.25
C SER A 109 18.18 25.33 -26.78
N GLU A 110 19.28 25.94 -26.35
CA GLU A 110 19.33 26.87 -25.23
C GLU A 110 18.50 28.12 -25.51
N VAL A 111 18.19 28.82 -24.42
CA VAL A 111 18.19 30.28 -24.15
C VAL A 111 16.91 30.77 -23.43
N PRO A 112 16.95 31.86 -22.63
CA PRO A 112 16.80 31.79 -21.18
C PRO A 112 15.74 32.79 -20.66
N ASP A 113 15.73 32.99 -19.34
CA ASP A 113 15.47 34.27 -18.64
C ASP A 113 14.06 34.59 -18.12
N ASP A 114 14.11 35.27 -16.97
CA ASP A 114 13.09 36.06 -16.27
C ASP A 114 12.13 35.27 -15.36
N GLY A 115 12.39 35.19 -14.05
CA GLY A 115 12.05 36.24 -13.08
C GLY A 115 10.69 35.86 -12.47
N SER A 116 10.44 35.74 -11.17
CA SER A 116 10.99 36.38 -10.00
C SER A 116 10.64 35.49 -8.80
N ASN A 117 11.60 35.30 -7.91
CA ASN A 117 11.43 34.69 -6.60
C ASN A 117 10.84 35.72 -5.63
N ASP A 118 9.52 35.93 -5.71
CA ASP A 118 8.80 36.62 -4.65
C ASP A 118 8.53 35.61 -3.52
N SER A 119 9.50 35.50 -2.61
CA SER A 119 9.32 34.82 -1.33
C SER A 119 8.35 35.62 -0.47
N ALA A 120 7.06 35.49 -0.75
CA ALA A 120 6.02 35.84 0.19
C ALA A 120 6.00 34.77 1.29
N ASN A 121 6.69 35.11 2.38
CA ASN A 121 6.54 34.53 3.70
C ASN A 121 5.05 34.46 4.06
N ILE A 122 4.40 33.31 3.82
CA ILE A 122 3.06 33.05 4.32
C ILE A 122 3.24 32.69 5.79
N GLU A 123 2.91 33.67 6.64
CA GLU A 123 2.81 33.49 8.08
C GLU A 123 1.86 32.34 8.36
N ALA A 124 2.31 31.43 9.23
CA ALA A 124 1.53 30.32 9.74
C ALA A 124 0.29 30.86 10.45
N ALA A 125 -0.80 31.00 9.71
CA ALA A 125 -2.12 31.19 10.28
C ALA A 125 -2.53 29.83 10.87
N ASP A 126 -2.46 29.80 12.19
CA ASP A 126 -3.15 28.92 13.13
C ASP A 126 -4.04 27.88 12.46
N ILE A 127 -3.49 26.68 12.27
CA ILE A 127 -4.29 25.49 12.01
C ILE A 127 -4.81 25.09 13.39
N ASP A 128 -6.13 25.15 13.60
CA ASP A 128 -6.77 24.56 14.77
C ASP A 128 -6.33 23.09 14.89
N ASP A 129 -5.51 22.82 15.91
CA ASP A 129 -4.87 21.54 16.22
C ASP A 129 -5.90 20.43 16.58
N ASP A 130 -7.17 20.83 16.77
CA ASP A 130 -8.32 19.97 17.07
C ASP A 130 -8.75 19.04 15.90
N LEU A 131 -8.21 19.21 14.69
CA LEU A 131 -8.54 18.35 13.55
C LEU A 131 -7.65 17.11 13.40
N LEU A 132 -6.71 16.89 14.32
CA LEU A 132 -5.79 15.75 14.33
C LEU A 132 -5.93 14.88 15.59
N ASP A 133 -7.15 14.72 16.11
CA ASP A 133 -7.43 13.63 17.06
C ASP A 133 -7.32 12.30 16.32
N GLY A 134 -6.21 11.59 16.58
CA GLY A 134 -5.83 10.32 15.97
C GLY A 134 -6.68 9.12 16.37
N ASP A 135 -8.01 9.27 16.43
CA ASP A 135 -8.98 8.24 16.85
C ASP A 135 -9.70 7.57 15.66
N LEU A 136 -9.19 7.73 14.43
CA LEU A 136 -9.80 7.22 13.20
C LEU A 136 -9.54 5.73 12.90
N LEU A 137 -9.03 4.94 13.86
CA LEU A 137 -8.63 3.55 13.60
C LEU A 137 -9.59 2.47 14.09
N ASP A 138 -10.65 2.79 14.85
CA ASP A 138 -11.62 1.78 15.31
C ASP A 138 -13.10 2.25 15.35
N GLY A 139 -13.40 3.48 14.96
CA GLY A 139 -14.78 4.00 14.88
C GLY A 139 -15.39 3.83 13.51
N ASP A 140 -16.67 3.44 13.44
CA ASP A 140 -17.53 3.68 12.29
C ASP A 140 -17.53 5.18 11.98
N VAL A 141 -16.63 5.60 11.07
CA VAL A 141 -16.60 6.99 10.61
C VAL A 141 -17.97 7.29 10.05
N SER A 142 -18.71 8.15 10.76
CA SER A 142 -20.06 8.50 10.35
C SER A 142 -20.00 9.13 8.96
N ASP A 143 -20.90 8.69 8.08
CA ASP A 143 -20.94 9.15 6.69
C ASP A 143 -20.98 10.68 6.55
N ASP A 144 -21.67 11.35 7.48
CA ASP A 144 -21.75 12.81 7.54
C ASP A 144 -20.41 13.44 7.91
N GLY A 145 -19.67 12.82 8.83
CA GLY A 145 -18.33 13.27 9.24
C GLY A 145 -17.32 13.13 8.12
N LEU A 146 -17.36 12.01 7.39
CA LEU A 146 -16.50 11.80 6.22
C LEU A 146 -16.83 12.78 5.08
N LEU A 147 -18.11 13.09 4.86
CA LEU A 147 -18.55 14.05 3.85
C LEU A 147 -18.03 15.46 4.15
N ALA A 148 -18.24 15.93 5.39
CA ALA A 148 -17.80 17.26 5.82
C ALA A 148 -16.27 17.39 5.78
N PHE A 149 -15.56 16.37 6.29
CA PHE A 149 -14.10 16.36 6.27
C PHE A 149 -13.53 16.37 4.84
N SER A 150 -14.07 15.52 3.96
CA SER A 150 -13.56 15.42 2.59
C SER A 150 -13.81 16.71 1.80
N GLN A 151 -14.96 17.35 2.02
CA GLN A 151 -15.27 18.67 1.44
C GLN A 151 -14.27 19.73 1.91
N ASP A 152 -14.07 19.87 3.22
CA ASP A 152 -13.17 20.88 3.80
C ASP A 152 -11.72 20.66 3.36
N LEU A 153 -11.26 19.40 3.40
CA LEU A 153 -9.90 19.04 2.99
C LEU A 153 -9.65 19.41 1.52
N LEU A 154 -10.54 19.00 0.61
CA LEU A 154 -10.39 19.28 -0.81
C LEU A 154 -10.52 20.79 -1.09
N GLN A 155 -11.45 21.46 -0.43
CA GLN A 155 -11.61 22.92 -0.52
C GLN A 155 -10.31 23.64 -0.14
N LYS A 156 -9.68 23.23 0.97
CA LYS A 156 -8.41 23.80 1.42
C LYS A 156 -7.27 23.53 0.44
N MET A 157 -7.18 22.32 -0.10
CA MET A 157 -6.17 21.97 -1.12
C MET A 157 -6.29 22.83 -2.38
N VAL A 158 -7.51 22.99 -2.90
CA VAL A 158 -7.75 23.76 -4.13
C VAL A 158 -7.46 25.25 -3.91
N SER A 159 -7.84 25.80 -2.75
CA SER A 159 -7.51 27.17 -2.36
C SER A 159 -6.00 27.40 -2.22
N LEU A 160 -5.25 26.46 -1.62
CA LEU A 160 -3.79 26.57 -1.47
C LEU A 160 -3.04 26.54 -2.79
N MET A 161 -3.61 25.91 -3.82
CA MET A 161 -3.07 25.95 -5.18
C MET A 161 -3.41 27.25 -5.93
N GLY A 162 -4.10 28.19 -5.28
CA GLY A 162 -4.44 29.51 -5.83
C GLY A 162 -5.69 29.52 -6.71
N TYR A 163 -6.56 28.51 -6.60
CA TYR A 163 -7.81 28.47 -7.34
C TYR A 163 -8.97 28.95 -6.47
N GLU A 164 -9.79 29.83 -7.03
CA GLU A 164 -11.12 30.14 -6.50
C GLU A 164 -12.10 29.07 -7.02
N ALA A 165 -12.39 28.08 -6.17
CA ALA A 165 -13.31 27.00 -6.47
C ALA A 165 -14.21 26.72 -5.27
N ASP A 166 -15.41 26.21 -5.54
CA ASP A 166 -16.34 25.68 -4.56
C ASP A 166 -16.39 24.15 -4.69
N VAL A 167 -16.31 23.46 -3.55
CA VAL A 167 -16.41 22.00 -3.48
C VAL A 167 -17.78 21.60 -2.91
N LEU A 168 -18.51 20.75 -3.63
CA LEU A 168 -19.76 20.13 -3.19
C LEU A 168 -19.54 18.63 -3.00
N ALA A 169 -19.81 18.12 -1.80
CA ALA A 169 -19.75 16.70 -1.51
C ALA A 169 -21.16 16.11 -1.39
N SER A 170 -21.38 14.93 -1.98
CA SER A 170 -22.67 14.22 -1.92
C SER A 170 -22.49 12.71 -2.00
N TRP A 171 -23.31 11.98 -1.25
CA TRP A 171 -23.37 10.52 -1.36
C TRP A 171 -24.28 10.12 -2.51
N GLN A 172 -23.78 9.27 -3.40
CA GLN A 172 -24.57 8.68 -4.47
C GLN A 172 -25.07 7.29 -4.07
N GLU A 173 -26.35 7.04 -4.33
CA GLU A 173 -26.95 5.71 -4.17
C GLU A 173 -26.30 4.74 -5.17
N PRO A 174 -25.97 3.51 -4.77
CA PRO A 174 -25.36 2.53 -5.66
C PRO A 174 -26.27 2.20 -6.86
N GLU A 175 -25.68 2.14 -8.04
CA GLU A 175 -26.37 1.66 -9.24
C GLU A 175 -26.70 0.16 -9.10
N PRO A 176 -27.74 -0.35 -9.78
CA PRO A 176 -28.13 -1.76 -9.69
C PRO A 176 -27.00 -2.68 -10.14
N GLY A 177 -26.41 -3.40 -9.19
CA GLY A 177 -25.24 -4.26 -9.40
C GLY A 177 -24.00 -3.82 -8.61
N GLU A 178 -24.02 -2.63 -8.00
CA GLU A 178 -23.00 -2.15 -7.09
C GLU A 178 -23.42 -2.36 -5.63
N HIS A 179 -22.43 -2.59 -4.76
CA HIS A 179 -22.65 -2.93 -3.36
C HIS A 179 -22.35 -1.77 -2.40
N GLU A 180 -21.73 -0.70 -2.88
CA GLU A 180 -21.23 0.39 -2.05
C GLU A 180 -21.64 1.74 -2.63
N ARG A 181 -22.20 2.61 -1.78
CA ARG A 181 -22.41 4.03 -2.09
C ARG A 181 -21.07 4.70 -2.35
N CYS A 182 -21.01 5.58 -3.34
CA CYS A 182 -19.80 6.36 -3.60
C CYS A 182 -19.96 7.81 -3.09
N LEU A 183 -18.88 8.37 -2.56
CA LEU A 183 -18.81 9.79 -2.24
C LEU A 183 -18.39 10.54 -3.50
N MET A 184 -19.24 11.45 -3.97
CA MET A 184 -18.95 12.34 -5.07
C MET A 184 -18.52 13.70 -4.54
N LEU A 185 -17.36 14.17 -5.01
CA LEU A 185 -16.91 15.54 -4.78
C LEU A 185 -16.89 16.27 -6.13
N ASP A 186 -17.74 17.28 -6.26
CA ASP A 186 -17.78 18.16 -7.41
C ASP A 186 -17.02 19.44 -7.10
N VAL A 187 -16.08 19.83 -7.98
CA VAL A 187 -15.25 21.03 -7.82
C VAL A 187 -15.60 21.98 -8.95
N GLN A 188 -16.26 23.09 -8.60
CA GLN A 188 -16.71 24.11 -9.55
C GLN A 188 -15.92 25.39 -9.37
N GLY A 189 -15.47 26.00 -10.45
CA GLY A 189 -14.61 27.18 -10.35
C GLY A 189 -14.00 27.59 -11.67
N ASN A 190 -13.30 28.71 -11.66
CA ASN A 190 -12.65 29.24 -12.84
C ASN A 190 -11.23 28.69 -12.97
N GLY A 191 -10.78 28.42 -14.19
CA GLY A 191 -9.38 28.02 -14.44
C GLY A 191 -9.00 26.61 -13.96
N LEU A 192 -9.97 25.79 -13.52
CA LEU A 192 -9.72 24.43 -13.02
C LEU A 192 -9.20 23.46 -14.09
N GLY A 193 -9.22 23.83 -15.38
CA GLY A 193 -8.66 23.01 -16.45
C GLY A 193 -7.18 22.66 -16.24
N THR A 194 -6.43 23.51 -15.52
CA THR A 194 -5.03 23.24 -15.14
C THR A 194 -4.92 22.13 -14.09
N LEU A 195 -5.92 21.96 -13.21
CA LEU A 195 -6.00 20.90 -12.21
C LEU A 195 -6.28 19.52 -12.81
N ILE A 196 -6.81 19.45 -14.03
CA ILE A 196 -7.00 18.19 -14.76
C ILE A 196 -5.66 17.72 -15.38
N GLY A 197 -4.75 18.66 -15.66
CA GLY A 197 -3.50 18.39 -16.36
C GLY A 197 -3.70 18.14 -17.86
N ARG A 198 -2.59 18.03 -18.60
CA ARG A 198 -2.66 17.62 -20.02
C ARG A 198 -3.07 16.15 -20.06
N ARG A 199 -4.14 15.82 -20.78
CA ARG A 199 -4.68 14.44 -20.92
C ARG A 199 -5.25 13.81 -19.63
N GLY A 200 -5.57 14.59 -18.60
CA GLY A 200 -6.17 14.06 -17.36
C GLY A 200 -5.16 13.54 -16.34
N GLU A 201 -3.86 13.78 -16.53
CA GLU A 201 -2.78 13.24 -15.68
C GLU A 201 -2.84 13.64 -14.20
N THR A 202 -3.56 14.71 -13.85
CA THR A 202 -3.61 15.24 -12.47
C THR A 202 -4.87 14.82 -11.70
N LEU A 203 -5.93 14.40 -12.40
CA LEU A 203 -7.25 14.05 -11.82
C LEU A 203 -7.59 12.55 -11.96
N SER A 204 -6.59 11.71 -12.26
CA SER A 204 -6.74 10.25 -12.45
C SER A 204 -6.58 9.44 -11.16
#